data_AF-A0A2W2B4L9-F1
#
_entry.id   AF-A0A2W2B4L9-F1
#
_cell.length_a   1.000
_cell.length_b   1.000
_cell.length_c   1.000
_cell.angle_alpha   90.00
_cell.angle_beta   90.00
_cell.angle_gamma   90.00
#
_symmetry.space_group_name_H-M   'P 1'
#
loop_
_entity.id
_entity.type
_entity.pdbx_description
1 polymer ?
#
loop_
_entity_poly.entity_id
_entity_poly.type
_entity_poly.pdbx_seq_one_letter_code
_entity_poly.pdbx_strand_id
1 'polypeptide(L)'
;GRLIPHGTQGGQSRIDLSDEQVGNVKAIIAATKKSGMDERAAVVAIATALQESKLENLGHLGERNDHDSQGLFQQRPSSGWGTV
;
A
#
# COMPACT_ATOMS: atom_id res chain seq x y z
N GLY A 1 -14.81 33.97 10.16
CA GLY A 1 -14.82 33.04 11.31
C GLY A 1 -13.49 32.32 11.36
N ARG A 2 -12.90 32.16 12.55
CA ARG A 2 -11.60 31.49 12.73
C ARG A 2 -11.82 29.98 12.76
N LEU A 3 -11.18 29.24 11.86
CA LEU A 3 -11.17 27.77 11.90
C LEU A 3 -10.30 27.32 13.09
N ILE A 4 -10.90 26.55 14.00
CA ILE A 4 -10.18 25.86 15.08
C ILE A 4 -10.08 24.39 14.65
N PRO A 5 -8.89 23.89 14.26
CA PRO A 5 -8.74 22.49 13.93
C PRO A 5 -8.91 21.66 15.19
N HIS A 6 -10.00 20.89 15.26
CA HIS A 6 -10.13 19.83 16.24
C HIS A 6 -9.26 18.65 15.79
N GLY A 7 -8.53 18.04 16.73
CA GLY A 7 -7.87 16.76 16.46
C GLY A 7 -8.91 15.72 15.99
N THR A 8 -8.46 14.69 15.27
CA THR A 8 -9.33 13.63 14.74
C THR A 8 -10.26 13.10 15.85
N GLN A 9 -11.56 13.31 15.69
CA GLN A 9 -12.56 12.88 16.66
C GLN A 9 -12.81 11.37 16.49
N GLY A 10 -12.52 10.57 17.52
CA GLY A 10 -12.70 9.12 17.53
C GLY A 10 -11.46 8.36 18.00
N GLY A 11 -11.63 7.08 18.36
CA GLY A 11 -10.50 6.22 18.69
C GLY A 11 -9.64 5.99 17.45
N GLN A 12 -8.37 6.40 17.51
CA GLN A 12 -7.44 6.18 16.42
C GLN A 12 -6.81 4.79 16.57
N SER A 13 -7.20 3.85 15.72
CA SER A 13 -6.52 2.55 15.64
C SER A 13 -5.15 2.73 14.99
N ARG A 14 -4.13 2.11 15.58
CA ARG A 14 -2.79 2.01 15.02
C ARG A 14 -2.54 0.56 14.61
N ILE A 15 -1.80 0.41 13.53
CA ILE A 15 -1.30 -0.88 13.08
C ILE A 15 0.17 -0.89 13.43
N ASP A 16 0.57 -1.86 14.25
CA ASP A 16 1.98 -2.12 14.49
C ASP A 16 2.52 -2.83 13.25
N LEU A 17 3.50 -2.20 12.60
CA LEU A 17 4.12 -2.73 11.39
C LEU A 17 5.40 -3.48 11.74
N SER A 18 5.62 -4.61 11.08
CA SER A 18 6.91 -5.30 11.09
C SER A 18 7.98 -4.50 10.34
N ASP A 19 9.25 -4.83 10.57
CA ASP A 19 10.38 -4.23 9.83
C ASP A 19 10.24 -4.43 8.31
N GLU A 20 9.70 -5.56 7.87
CA GLU A 20 9.42 -5.84 6.46
C GLU A 20 8.34 -4.89 5.91
N GLN A 21 7.22 -4.74 6.61
CA GLN A 21 6.14 -3.84 6.20
C GLN A 21 6.61 -2.37 6.17
N VAL A 22 7.45 -1.96 7.13
CA VAL A 22 8.11 -0.64 7.12
C VAL A 22 9.04 -0.51 5.90
N GLY A 23 9.78 -1.56 5.56
CA GLY A 23 10.61 -1.62 4.36
C GLY A 23 9.80 -1.42 3.08
N ASN A 24 8.67 -2.10 2.96
CA ASN A 24 7.76 -2.00 1.82
C ASN A 24 7.15 -0.60 1.68
N VAL A 25 6.73 0.02 2.80
CA VAL A 25 6.26 1.43 2.82
C VAL A 25 7.34 2.38 2.30
N LYS A 26 8.58 2.23 2.76
CA LYS A 26 9.71 3.04 2.28
C LYS A 26 9.95 2.87 0.79
N ALA A 27 9.83 1.64 0.28
CA ALA A 27 9.97 1.35 -1.14
C ALA A 27 8.88 2.03 -1.98
N ILE A 28 7.61 2.01 -1.53
CA ILE A 28 6.51 2.74 -2.18
C ILE A 28 6.81 4.24 -2.24
N ILE A 29 7.21 4.86 -1.11
CA ILE A 29 7.55 6.28 -1.05
C ILE A 29 8.70 6.62 -2.02
N ALA A 30 9.74 5.79 -2.05
CA ALA A 30 10.87 5.98 -2.94
C ALA A 30 10.45 5.90 -4.43
N ALA A 31 9.59 4.95 -4.78
CA ALA A 31 9.05 4.81 -6.13
C ALA A 31 8.20 6.02 -6.54
N THR A 32 7.29 6.49 -5.68
CA THR A 32 6.47 7.68 -5.92
C THR A 32 7.33 8.92 -6.16
N LYS A 33 8.36 9.13 -5.33
CA LYS A 33 9.32 10.24 -5.47
C LYS A 33 10.09 10.14 -6.79
N LYS A 34 10.57 8.95 -7.14
CA LYS A 34 11.29 8.71 -8.40
C LYS A 34 10.41 9.03 -9.62
N SER A 35 9.11 8.80 -9.52
CA SER A 35 8.13 9.13 -10.56
C SER A 35 7.70 10.60 -10.58
N GLY A 36 8.26 11.46 -9.72
CA GLY A 36 7.93 12.89 -9.66
C GLY A 36 6.51 13.18 -9.17
N MET A 37 5.85 12.22 -8.53
CA MET A 37 4.49 12.35 -8.02
C MET A 37 4.48 13.05 -6.66
N ASP A 38 3.32 13.59 -6.29
CA ASP A 38 3.14 14.27 -5.00
C ASP A 38 3.09 13.29 -3.81
N GLU A 39 3.17 13.83 -2.59
CA GLU A 39 3.10 13.02 -1.36
C GLU A 39 1.77 12.28 -1.23
N ARG A 40 0.69 12.85 -1.77
CA ARG A 40 -0.64 12.24 -1.73
C ARG A 40 -0.67 10.93 -2.53
N ALA A 41 0.06 10.85 -3.64
CA ALA A 41 0.19 9.60 -4.39
C ALA A 41 0.84 8.49 -3.56
N ALA A 42 1.83 8.80 -2.72
CA ALA A 42 2.42 7.82 -1.81
C ALA A 42 1.42 7.36 -0.75
N VAL A 43 0.64 8.29 -0.18
CA VAL A 43 -0.42 7.96 0.80
C VAL A 43 -1.46 7.03 0.18
N VAL A 44 -1.93 7.32 -1.03
CA VAL A 44 -2.89 6.47 -1.74
C VAL A 44 -2.29 5.09 -2.01
N ALA A 45 -1.07 5.02 -2.52
CA ALA A 45 -0.41 3.74 -2.80
C ALA A 45 -0.20 2.89 -1.53
N ILE A 46 0.22 3.51 -0.42
CA ILE A 46 0.35 2.81 0.87
C ILE A 46 -1.01 2.30 1.35
N ALA A 47 -2.06 3.12 1.25
CA ALA A 47 -3.40 2.71 1.66
C ALA A 47 -3.94 1.54 0.81
N THR A 48 -3.72 1.57 -0.51
CA THR A 48 -4.05 0.46 -1.40
C THR A 48 -3.28 -0.79 -1.00
N ALA A 49 -1.95 -0.72 -0.85
CA ALA A 49 -1.14 -1.88 -0.48
C ALA A 49 -1.51 -2.45 0.90
N LEU A 50 -1.88 -1.58 1.84
CA LEU A 50 -2.39 -2.01 3.14
C LEU A 50 -3.71 -2.78 3.01
N GLN A 51 -4.63 -2.33 2.15
CA GLN A 51 -5.91 -2.99 1.93
C GLN A 51 -5.77 -4.32 1.17
N GLU A 52 -4.88 -4.37 0.17
CA GLU A 52 -4.73 -5.54 -0.71
C GLU A 52 -3.87 -6.65 -0.09
N SER A 53 -2.80 -6.29 0.62
CA SER A 53 -1.81 -7.27 1.10
C SER A 53 -1.37 -7.07 2.56
N LYS A 54 -1.97 -6.11 3.29
CA LYS A 54 -1.47 -5.68 4.60
C LYS A 54 0.01 -5.24 4.55
N LEU A 55 0.46 -4.68 3.41
CA LEU A 55 1.86 -4.30 3.16
C LEU A 55 2.85 -5.48 3.12
N GLU A 56 2.37 -6.71 2.95
CA GLU A 56 3.20 -7.89 2.78
C GLU A 56 3.49 -8.10 1.28
N ASN A 57 4.75 -8.33 0.91
CA ASN A 57 5.10 -8.56 -0.49
C ASN A 57 4.88 -10.05 -0.85
N LEU A 58 3.63 -10.39 -1.12
CA LEU A 58 3.23 -11.78 -1.38
C LEU A 58 3.76 -12.26 -2.74
N GLY A 59 4.61 -13.29 -2.71
CA GLY A 59 5.07 -13.97 -3.91
C GLY A 59 3.96 -14.77 -4.60
N HIS A 60 4.28 -15.37 -5.75
CA HIS A 60 3.36 -16.27 -6.44
C HIS A 60 3.13 -17.53 -5.60
N LEU A 61 1.95 -17.67 -4.99
CA LEU A 61 1.62 -18.79 -4.08
C LEU A 61 1.38 -20.14 -4.80
N GLY A 62 1.79 -20.26 -6.08
CA GLY A 62 1.64 -21.45 -6.90
C GLY A 62 0.17 -21.84 -7.13
N GLU A 63 -0.11 -23.14 -7.18
CA GLU A 63 -1.46 -23.73 -7.33
C GLU A 63 -2.45 -23.33 -6.21
N ARG A 64 -1.96 -22.73 -5.10
CA ARG A 64 -2.81 -22.17 -4.04
C ARG A 64 -3.23 -20.72 -4.30
N ASN A 65 -2.76 -20.13 -5.40
CA ASN A 65 -3.14 -18.80 -5.85
C ASN A 65 -4.29 -18.94 -6.86
N ASP A 66 -5.52 -18.87 -6.37
CA ASP A 66 -6.73 -19.06 -7.18
C ASP A 66 -6.83 -18.03 -8.35
N HIS A 67 -6.06 -16.92 -8.31
CA HIS A 67 -6.21 -15.81 -9.24
C HIS A 67 -4.91 -15.08 -9.62
N ASP A 68 -3.76 -15.75 -9.70
CA ASP A 68 -2.48 -15.19 -10.21
C ASP A 68 -2.01 -13.84 -9.62
N SER A 69 -2.60 -13.41 -8.49
CA SER A 69 -2.41 -12.10 -7.89
C SER A 69 -1.08 -12.05 -7.12
N GLN A 70 -0.35 -10.95 -7.24
CA GLN A 70 1.04 -10.87 -6.78
C GLN A 70 1.43 -9.51 -6.18
N GLY A 71 2.30 -9.57 -5.17
CA GLY A 71 2.98 -8.44 -4.57
C GLY A 71 2.09 -7.50 -3.75
N LEU A 72 2.62 -6.31 -3.45
CA LEU A 72 2.03 -5.33 -2.53
C LEU A 72 0.64 -4.86 -2.93
N PHE A 73 0.36 -4.76 -4.22
CA PHE A 73 -0.91 -4.27 -4.75
C PHE A 73 -1.81 -5.38 -5.27
N GLN A 74 -1.46 -6.66 -5.01
CA GLN A 74 -2.13 -7.83 -5.57
C GLN A 74 -2.38 -7.66 -7.08
N GLN A 75 -1.31 -7.31 -7.81
CA GLN A 75 -1.35 -7.08 -9.25
C GLN A 75 -1.80 -8.36 -9.95
N ARG A 76 -2.66 -8.20 -10.97
CA ARG A 76 -3.23 -9.31 -11.72
C ARG A 76 -3.10 -9.05 -13.23
N PRO A 77 -1.94 -9.38 -13.83
CA PRO A 77 -1.70 -9.13 -15.24
C PRO A 77 -2.71 -9.80 -16.16
N SER A 78 -3.23 -10.98 -15.79
CA SER A 78 -4.28 -11.67 -16.54
C SER A 78 -5.58 -10.86 -16.68
N SER A 79 -5.81 -9.90 -15.79
CA SER A 79 -6.96 -8.97 -15.82
C SER A 79 -6.59 -7.58 -16.33
N GLY A 80 -5.37 -7.41 -16.86
CA GLY A 80 -4.86 -6.12 -17.32
C GLY A 80 -4.40 -5.18 -16.20
N TRP A 81 -4.29 -5.66 -14.96
CA TRP A 81 -3.84 -4.87 -13.82
C TRP A 81 -2.36 -5.14 -13.52
N GLY A 82 -1.51 -4.17 -13.86
CA GLY A 82 -0.07 -4.23 -13.58
C GLY A 82 0.72 -5.19 -14.47
N THR A 83 2.02 -5.29 -14.20
CA THR A 83 2.96 -6.21 -14.86
C THR A 83 3.89 -6.80 -13.79
N VAL A 84 4.19 -8.09 -13.87
CA VAL A 84 5.24 -8.76 -13.07
C VAL A 84 6.47 -9.05 -13.93
#